data_AF-A0A2M6U7Q4-F1
#
_entry.id   AF-A0A2M6U7Q4-F1
#
_cell.length_a   1.000
_cell.length_b   1.000
_cell.length_c   1.000
_cell.angle_alpha   90.00
_cell.angle_beta   90.00
_cell.angle_gamma   90.00
#
_symmetry.space_group_name_H-M   'P 1'
#
loop_
_entity.id
_entity.type
_entity.pdbx_description
1 polymer ?
#
loop_
_entity_poly.entity_id
_entity_poly.type
_entity_poly.pdbx_seq_one_letter_code
_entity_poly.pdbx_strand_id
1 'polypeptide(L)'
;MEPTGDAGLLGVIAAVPQLRTPDETEAFLDSLALDELASMWCALQRVSRRDQVSSVWTLKLYFDHLPHRRPEAALDLVLEVLRTEADKPTVMQLDDKFLPVLLHARDPDLIARIEHEAGHNDRLRWLLGGVHVAPDDPSMSRIAGLADSKAWQADRQAQRTPRAPLDCAGMSVPALARAWVEQYSRSERDQDDNLFAIMDFERDLCEDDPDKLIDLILEILEIEANPVLLSLLAAGPLEDVISAATIDRIEREARSNERFRDLLGGVWYYRASDELKARLDALVGESRW
;
A
#
# COMPACT_ATOMS: atom_id res chain seq x y z
N MET A 1 -31.40 1.01 -4.83
CA MET A 1 -30.40 1.99 -4.39
C MET A 1 -29.13 1.58 -5.11
N GLU A 2 -28.78 2.31 -6.16
CA GLU A 2 -27.63 1.98 -7.03
C GLU A 2 -26.33 1.91 -6.22
N PRO A 3 -25.34 1.10 -6.63
CA PRO A 3 -24.07 1.06 -5.93
C PRO A 3 -23.43 2.42 -6.05
N THR A 4 -23.13 3.06 -4.92
CA THR A 4 -22.29 4.24 -4.83
C THR A 4 -20.93 3.84 -5.40
N GLY A 5 -20.74 4.03 -6.72
CA GLY A 5 -19.52 3.68 -7.42
C GLY A 5 -18.33 4.46 -6.89
N ASP A 6 -17.12 4.01 -7.22
CA ASP A 6 -15.84 4.58 -6.78
C ASP A 6 -15.74 6.12 -6.96
N ALA A 7 -16.50 6.70 -7.90
CA ALA A 7 -16.62 8.14 -8.10
C ALA A 7 -17.26 8.90 -6.92
N GLY A 8 -18.28 8.33 -6.27
CA GLY A 8 -18.89 8.96 -5.07
C GLY A 8 -17.94 8.90 -3.86
N LEU A 9 -17.12 7.86 -3.82
CA LEU A 9 -16.16 7.57 -2.76
C LEU A 9 -14.95 8.52 -2.79
N LEU A 10 -14.41 8.77 -3.99
CA LEU A 10 -13.41 9.82 -4.22
C LEU A 10 -13.98 11.21 -3.93
N GLY A 11 -15.27 11.44 -4.20
CA GLY A 11 -15.96 12.67 -3.84
C GLY A 11 -15.97 12.94 -2.34
N VAL A 12 -16.20 11.92 -1.51
CA VAL A 12 -16.17 12.04 -0.04
C VAL A 12 -14.75 12.35 0.47
N ILE A 13 -13.74 11.65 -0.05
CA ILE A 13 -12.33 11.85 0.34
C ILE A 13 -11.79 13.20 -0.15
N ALA A 14 -12.18 13.64 -1.34
CA ALA A 14 -11.82 14.94 -1.89
C ALA A 14 -12.55 16.10 -1.19
N ALA A 15 -13.73 15.84 -0.62
CA ALA A 15 -14.50 16.82 0.13
C ALA A 15 -13.98 17.05 1.56
N VAL A 16 -13.04 16.22 2.05
CA VAL A 16 -12.37 16.48 3.32
C VAL A 16 -11.62 17.81 3.20
N PRO A 17 -11.94 18.81 4.06
CA PRO A 17 -11.34 20.11 3.94
C PRO A 17 -9.82 20.00 4.12
N GLN A 18 -9.06 20.56 3.18
CA GLN A 18 -7.63 20.78 3.37
C GLN A 18 -7.46 21.95 4.35
N LEU A 19 -7.52 21.64 5.64
CA LEU A 19 -7.33 22.62 6.71
C LEU A 19 -5.86 23.06 6.78
N ARG A 20 -5.60 24.19 7.42
CA ARG A 20 -4.30 24.88 7.30
C ARG A 20 -3.19 24.13 8.02
N THR A 21 -3.53 23.30 9.00
CA THR A 21 -2.57 22.51 9.76
C THR A 21 -3.03 21.06 9.93
N PRO A 22 -2.08 20.13 10.17
CA PRO A 22 -2.41 18.76 10.57
C PRO A 22 -3.33 18.73 11.81
N ASP A 23 -3.04 19.55 12.82
CA ASP A 23 -3.83 19.62 14.07
C ASP A 23 -5.29 20.03 13.83
N GLU A 24 -5.53 21.00 12.93
CA GLU A 24 -6.90 21.40 12.54
C GLU A 24 -7.63 20.24 11.85
N THR A 25 -6.92 19.50 11.00
CA THR A 25 -7.48 18.32 10.31
C THR A 25 -7.81 17.21 11.30
N GLU A 26 -6.91 16.92 12.24
CA GLU A 26 -7.17 15.93 13.30
C GLU A 26 -8.37 16.33 14.15
N ALA A 27 -8.46 17.59 14.60
CA ALA A 27 -9.57 18.07 15.41
C ALA A 27 -10.92 17.98 14.68
N PHE A 28 -10.94 18.24 13.37
CA PHE A 28 -12.13 18.03 12.54
C PHE A 28 -12.51 16.55 12.50
N LEU A 29 -11.56 15.66 12.20
CA LEU A 29 -11.80 14.21 12.10
C LEU A 29 -12.22 13.60 13.44
N ASP A 30 -11.64 14.07 14.55
CA ASP A 30 -12.01 13.68 15.92
C ASP A 30 -13.44 14.11 16.31
N SER A 31 -14.03 15.06 15.58
CA SER A 31 -15.39 15.56 15.81
C SER A 31 -16.48 14.85 15.00
N LEU A 32 -16.10 14.04 14.01
CA LEU A 32 -17.04 13.31 13.17
C LEU A 32 -17.76 12.20 13.95
N ALA A 33 -18.96 11.85 13.48
CA ALA A 33 -19.65 10.69 14.02
C ALA A 33 -18.88 9.39 13.68
N LEU A 34 -18.98 8.39 14.55
CA LEU A 34 -18.20 7.15 14.41
C LEU A 34 -18.52 6.40 13.11
N ASP A 35 -19.79 6.41 12.67
CA ASP A 35 -20.27 5.78 11.44
C ASP A 35 -19.76 6.52 10.18
N GLU A 36 -19.67 7.85 10.23
CA GLU A 36 -19.03 8.66 9.19
C GLU A 36 -17.54 8.35 9.11
N LEU A 37 -16.86 8.27 10.26
CA LEU A 37 -15.44 7.97 10.35
C LEU A 37 -15.13 6.55 9.84
N ALA A 38 -15.96 5.56 10.19
CA ALA A 38 -15.86 4.19 9.68
C ALA A 38 -16.07 4.13 8.16
N SER A 39 -17.10 4.82 7.65
CA SER A 39 -17.37 4.87 6.21
C SER A 39 -16.20 5.47 5.44
N MET A 40 -15.60 6.54 5.96
CA MET A 40 -14.43 7.18 5.37
C MET A 40 -13.19 6.28 5.44
N TRP A 41 -12.97 5.56 6.55
CA TRP A 41 -11.88 4.58 6.64
C TRP A 41 -12.04 3.46 5.61
N CYS A 42 -13.24 2.89 5.47
CA CYS A 42 -13.54 1.85 4.48
C CYS A 42 -13.34 2.36 3.05
N ALA A 43 -13.73 3.61 2.78
CA ALA A 43 -13.50 4.25 1.50
C ALA A 43 -12.00 4.36 1.17
N LEU A 44 -11.20 4.79 2.15
CA LEU A 44 -9.77 4.97 1.95
C LEU A 44 -9.05 3.69 1.49
N GLN A 45 -9.52 2.50 1.91
CA GLN A 45 -8.93 1.22 1.51
C GLN A 45 -9.16 0.86 0.04
N ARG A 46 -10.11 1.52 -0.62
CA ARG A 46 -10.49 1.27 -2.02
C ARG A 46 -9.82 2.23 -3.00
N VAL A 47 -9.19 3.29 -2.50
CA VAL A 47 -8.51 4.28 -3.34
C VAL A 47 -7.33 3.61 -4.04
N SER A 48 -7.37 3.61 -5.38
CA SER A 48 -6.28 3.12 -6.20
C SER A 48 -5.03 3.98 -6.01
N ARG A 49 -3.83 3.45 -6.33
CA ARG A 49 -2.62 4.28 -6.27
C ARG A 49 -2.68 5.47 -7.23
N ARG A 50 -3.40 5.33 -8.35
CA ARG A 50 -3.58 6.41 -9.33
C ARG A 50 -4.39 7.58 -8.78
N ASP A 51 -5.33 7.29 -7.88
CA ASP A 51 -6.28 8.26 -7.34
C ASP A 51 -5.82 8.88 -6.02
N GLN A 52 -4.56 8.63 -5.62
CA GLN A 52 -4.00 9.25 -4.43
C GLN A 52 -3.79 10.75 -4.64
N VAL A 53 -4.61 11.54 -3.96
CA VAL A 53 -4.47 13.01 -3.84
C VAL A 53 -3.91 13.38 -2.46
N SER A 54 -3.50 14.62 -2.26
CA SER A 54 -2.92 15.08 -0.98
C SER A 54 -3.82 14.82 0.25
N SER A 55 -5.15 14.88 0.09
CA SER A 55 -6.08 14.56 1.18
C SER A 55 -6.06 13.08 1.57
N VAL A 56 -5.78 12.16 0.63
CA VAL A 56 -5.65 10.71 0.91
C VAL A 56 -4.52 10.46 1.89
N TRP A 57 -3.36 11.10 1.68
CA TRP A 57 -2.21 10.95 2.59
C TRP A 57 -2.53 11.48 3.99
N THR A 58 -3.19 12.62 4.08
CA THR A 58 -3.58 13.23 5.37
C THR A 58 -4.53 12.31 6.15
N LEU A 59 -5.51 11.71 5.46
CA LEU A 59 -6.42 10.74 6.06
C LEU A 59 -5.73 9.45 6.49
N LYS A 60 -4.82 8.91 5.66
CA LYS A 60 -4.01 7.73 6.02
C LYS A 60 -3.25 8.00 7.32
N LEU A 61 -2.56 9.14 7.40
CA LEU A 61 -1.80 9.54 8.57
C LEU A 61 -2.66 9.64 9.84
N TYR A 62 -3.85 10.26 9.74
CA TYR A 62 -4.78 10.32 10.86
C TYR A 62 -5.13 8.93 11.39
N PHE A 63 -5.49 7.99 10.49
CA PHE A 63 -5.88 6.65 10.87
C PHE A 63 -4.71 5.80 11.37
N ASP A 64 -3.51 5.98 10.82
CA ASP A 64 -2.30 5.32 11.31
C ASP A 64 -1.98 5.78 12.74
N HIS A 65 -2.21 7.05 13.07
CA HIS A 65 -1.98 7.60 14.42
C HIS A 65 -3.11 7.32 15.42
N LEU A 66 -4.34 7.08 14.95
CA LEU A 66 -5.51 6.89 15.80
C LEU A 66 -5.33 5.80 16.89
N PRO A 67 -4.88 4.56 16.58
CA PRO A 67 -4.71 3.52 17.60
C PRO A 67 -3.60 3.84 18.61
N HIS A 68 -2.63 4.69 18.27
CA HIS A 68 -1.60 5.15 19.20
C HIS A 68 -2.10 6.25 20.14
N ARG A 69 -2.86 7.21 19.62
CA ARG A 69 -3.32 8.38 20.38
C ARG A 69 -4.58 8.11 21.20
N ARG A 70 -5.52 7.34 20.63
CA ARG A 70 -6.87 7.11 21.17
C ARG A 70 -7.27 5.64 21.00
N PRO A 71 -6.61 4.70 21.71
CA PRO A 71 -6.80 3.26 21.50
C PRO A 71 -8.26 2.79 21.69
N GLU A 72 -8.97 3.34 22.67
CA GLU A 72 -10.40 3.01 22.88
C GLU A 72 -11.28 3.45 21.70
N ALA A 73 -11.06 4.66 21.16
CA ALA A 73 -11.79 5.15 20.00
C ALA A 73 -11.42 4.39 18.72
N ALA A 74 -10.16 3.94 18.61
CA ALA A 74 -9.73 3.07 17.53
C ALA A 74 -10.40 1.69 17.60
N LEU A 75 -10.58 1.12 18.80
CA LEU A 75 -11.35 -0.10 18.98
C LEU A 75 -12.84 0.10 18.65
N ASP A 76 -13.43 1.24 19.03
CA ASP A 76 -14.80 1.60 18.63
C ASP A 76 -14.94 1.63 17.10
N LEU A 77 -13.95 2.22 16.40
CA LEU A 77 -13.92 2.24 14.94
C LEU A 77 -13.83 0.83 14.34
N VAL A 78 -12.95 -0.03 14.87
CA VAL A 78 -12.83 -1.44 14.47
C VAL A 78 -14.19 -2.15 14.60
N LEU A 79 -14.86 -2.01 15.74
CA LEU A 79 -16.16 -2.64 15.99
C LEU A 79 -17.25 -2.09 15.04
N GLU A 80 -17.24 -0.78 14.78
CA GLU A 80 -18.20 -0.15 13.87
C GLU A 80 -18.00 -0.61 12.42
N VAL A 81 -16.75 -0.72 11.95
CA VAL A 81 -16.43 -1.27 10.63
C VAL A 81 -16.86 -2.73 10.55
N LEU A 82 -16.58 -3.55 11.57
CA LEU A 82 -17.04 -4.94 11.63
C LEU A 82 -18.57 -5.05 11.62
N ARG A 83 -19.29 -4.04 12.09
CA ARG A 83 -20.75 -4.01 12.09
C ARG A 83 -21.31 -3.63 10.71
N THR A 84 -20.69 -2.69 10.01
CA THR A 84 -21.27 -2.03 8.83
C THR A 84 -20.69 -2.47 7.49
N GLU A 85 -19.41 -2.84 7.44
CA GLU A 85 -18.74 -3.26 6.22
C GLU A 85 -18.87 -4.76 6.02
N ALA A 86 -19.20 -5.22 4.81
CA ALA A 86 -19.32 -6.66 4.50
C ALA A 86 -18.16 -7.17 3.64
N ASP A 87 -17.44 -6.27 2.96
CA ASP A 87 -16.31 -6.60 2.10
C ASP A 87 -15.11 -7.07 2.93
N LYS A 88 -14.87 -8.38 2.95
CA LYS A 88 -13.77 -8.98 3.73
C LYS A 88 -12.40 -8.34 3.43
N PRO A 89 -11.97 -8.15 2.17
CA PRO A 89 -10.70 -7.49 1.88
C PRO A 89 -10.55 -6.12 2.56
N THR A 90 -11.61 -5.30 2.59
CA THR A 90 -11.61 -4.01 3.30
C THR A 90 -11.44 -4.21 4.79
N VAL A 91 -12.21 -5.11 5.40
CA VAL A 91 -12.14 -5.38 6.85
C VAL A 91 -10.78 -5.93 7.27
N MET A 92 -10.14 -6.75 6.44
CA MET A 92 -8.79 -7.28 6.71
C MET A 92 -7.76 -6.16 6.85
N GLN A 93 -7.95 -4.99 6.24
CA GLN A 93 -7.00 -3.89 6.46
C GLN A 93 -6.91 -3.44 7.93
N LEU A 94 -7.89 -3.78 8.79
CA LEU A 94 -7.83 -3.54 10.23
C LEU A 94 -6.82 -4.44 10.96
N ASP A 95 -6.60 -5.67 10.50
CA ASP A 95 -5.63 -6.59 11.12
C ASP A 95 -4.18 -6.22 10.79
N ASP A 96 -3.96 -5.57 9.65
CA ASP A 96 -2.65 -5.04 9.26
C ASP A 96 -2.37 -3.66 9.94
N LYS A 97 -3.39 -2.80 10.12
CA LYS A 97 -3.18 -1.39 10.53
C LYS A 97 -3.53 -1.08 11.99
N PHE A 98 -4.60 -1.67 12.54
CA PHE A 98 -5.14 -1.29 13.85
C PHE A 98 -4.79 -2.30 14.93
N LEU A 99 -5.16 -3.57 14.71
CA LEU A 99 -5.03 -4.59 15.74
C LEU A 99 -3.61 -4.81 16.26
N PRO A 100 -2.53 -4.76 15.44
CA PRO A 100 -1.17 -4.94 15.94
C PRO A 100 -0.82 -3.86 16.95
N VAL A 101 -1.20 -2.61 16.69
CA VAL A 101 -0.95 -1.47 17.59
C VAL A 101 -1.75 -1.63 18.88
N LEU A 102 -3.05 -1.91 18.78
CA LEU A 102 -3.92 -2.05 19.95
C LEU A 102 -3.49 -3.19 20.86
N LEU A 103 -3.04 -4.31 20.29
CA LEU A 103 -2.59 -5.47 21.06
C LEU A 103 -1.16 -5.28 21.62
N HIS A 104 -0.28 -4.57 20.92
CA HIS A 104 1.07 -4.26 21.40
C HIS A 104 1.14 -3.13 22.42
N ALA A 105 0.12 -2.28 22.53
CA ALA A 105 0.02 -1.28 23.59
C ALA A 105 0.01 -1.91 25.00
N ARG A 106 -0.36 -3.20 25.11
CA ARG A 106 -0.38 -4.01 26.36
C ARG A 106 -1.21 -3.36 27.48
N ASP A 107 -2.20 -2.54 27.15
CA ASP A 107 -3.15 -2.00 28.11
C ASP A 107 -4.09 -3.13 28.58
N PRO A 108 -4.04 -3.56 29.86
CA PRO A 108 -4.83 -4.68 30.34
C PRO A 108 -6.35 -4.48 30.20
N ASP A 109 -6.83 -3.25 30.34
CA ASP A 109 -8.26 -2.95 30.27
C ASP A 109 -8.76 -3.04 28.82
N LEU A 110 -7.99 -2.52 27.87
CA LEU A 110 -8.27 -2.64 26.45
C LEU A 110 -8.23 -4.11 25.99
N ILE A 111 -7.25 -4.89 26.44
CA ILE A 111 -7.18 -6.33 26.12
C ILE A 111 -8.40 -7.06 26.68
N ALA A 112 -8.78 -6.80 27.93
CA ALA A 112 -9.96 -7.40 28.53
C ALA A 112 -11.25 -7.03 27.77
N ARG A 113 -11.33 -5.79 27.27
CA ARG A 113 -12.44 -5.33 26.41
C ARG A 113 -12.47 -6.10 25.09
N ILE A 114 -11.34 -6.27 24.40
CA ILE A 114 -11.24 -7.06 23.16
C ILE A 114 -11.69 -8.50 23.41
N GLU A 115 -11.22 -9.12 24.50
CA GLU A 115 -11.62 -10.49 24.89
C GLU A 115 -13.13 -10.60 25.14
N HIS A 116 -13.72 -9.60 25.82
CA HIS A 116 -15.15 -9.55 26.10
C HIS A 116 -15.98 -9.45 24.82
N GLU A 117 -15.63 -8.54 23.92
CA GLU A 117 -16.29 -8.35 22.63
C GLU A 117 -16.18 -9.61 21.75
N ALA A 118 -14.97 -10.21 21.71
CA ALA A 118 -14.73 -11.44 20.94
C ALA A 118 -15.53 -12.64 21.46
N GLY A 119 -15.97 -12.63 22.73
CA GLY A 119 -16.87 -13.64 23.28
C GLY A 119 -18.19 -13.76 22.51
N HIS A 120 -18.67 -12.66 21.91
CA HIS A 120 -19.99 -12.57 21.29
C HIS A 120 -19.97 -12.04 19.85
N ASN A 121 -18.78 -11.80 19.29
CA ASN A 121 -18.60 -11.24 17.95
C ASN A 121 -17.74 -12.17 17.09
N ASP A 122 -18.41 -12.97 16.24
CA ASP A 122 -17.75 -13.89 15.30
C ASP A 122 -16.83 -13.16 14.32
N ARG A 123 -17.20 -11.94 13.91
CA ARG A 123 -16.42 -11.16 12.95
C ARG A 123 -15.13 -10.64 13.59
N LEU A 124 -15.18 -10.26 14.86
CA LEU A 124 -13.98 -9.91 15.61
C LEU A 124 -13.08 -11.12 15.83
N ARG A 125 -13.64 -12.29 16.18
CA ARG A 125 -12.86 -13.55 16.26
C ARG A 125 -12.16 -13.88 14.95
N TRP A 126 -12.88 -13.74 13.83
CA TRP A 126 -12.30 -13.91 12.49
C TRP A 126 -11.16 -12.91 12.26
N LEU A 127 -11.36 -11.62 12.52
CA LEU A 127 -10.34 -10.59 12.31
C LEU A 127 -9.08 -10.81 13.18
N LEU A 128 -9.26 -11.18 14.46
CA LEU A 128 -8.15 -11.55 15.36
C LEU A 128 -7.34 -12.74 14.83
N GLY A 129 -7.92 -13.55 13.94
CA GLY A 129 -7.25 -14.65 13.24
C GLY A 129 -6.06 -14.22 12.38
N GLY A 130 -6.02 -12.96 11.93
CA GLY A 130 -4.94 -12.39 11.13
C GLY A 130 -3.77 -11.84 11.93
N VAL A 131 -3.94 -11.61 13.24
CA VAL A 131 -2.89 -11.01 14.07
C VAL A 131 -1.76 -12.01 14.32
N HIS A 132 -0.52 -11.59 14.09
CA HIS A 132 0.64 -12.38 14.49
C HIS A 132 0.87 -12.29 16.00
N VAL A 133 0.80 -13.45 16.66
CA VAL A 133 0.88 -13.59 18.11
C VAL A 133 2.29 -14.04 18.48
N ALA A 134 3.01 -13.22 19.24
CA ALA A 134 4.27 -13.66 19.85
C ALA A 134 3.96 -14.75 20.91
N PRO A 135 4.56 -15.95 20.81
CA PRO A 135 4.18 -17.10 21.63
C PRO A 135 4.46 -16.92 23.14
N ASP A 136 5.39 -16.02 23.49
CA ASP A 136 5.80 -15.80 24.88
C ASP A 136 4.97 -14.75 25.63
N ASP A 137 3.93 -14.19 24.98
CA ASP A 137 3.04 -13.20 25.61
C ASP A 137 1.72 -13.85 26.10
N PRO A 138 1.44 -13.87 27.42
CA PRO A 138 0.22 -14.46 27.96
C PRO A 138 -1.08 -13.84 27.45
N SER A 139 -1.09 -12.53 27.17
CA SER A 139 -2.26 -11.85 26.62
C SER A 139 -2.47 -12.24 25.16
N MET A 140 -1.39 -12.31 24.38
CA MET A 140 -1.48 -12.77 23.00
C MET A 140 -1.93 -14.24 22.92
N SER A 141 -1.47 -15.10 23.84
CA SER A 141 -1.93 -16.50 23.92
C SER A 141 -3.44 -16.63 24.16
N ARG A 142 -4.05 -15.74 24.97
CA ARG A 142 -5.50 -15.73 25.19
C ARG A 142 -6.25 -15.26 23.95
N ILE A 143 -5.78 -14.19 23.30
CA ILE A 143 -6.34 -13.71 22.02
C ILE A 143 -6.28 -14.80 20.95
N ALA A 144 -5.15 -15.50 20.83
CA ALA A 144 -4.98 -16.62 19.90
C ALA A 144 -6.00 -17.75 20.16
N GLY A 145 -6.35 -18.00 21.42
CA GLY A 145 -7.36 -18.98 21.80
C GLY A 145 -8.80 -18.61 21.42
N LEU A 146 -9.08 -17.32 21.22
CA LEU A 146 -10.39 -16.81 20.78
C LEU A 146 -10.49 -16.66 19.25
N ALA A 147 -9.34 -16.50 18.58
CA ALA A 147 -9.26 -16.17 17.18
C ALA A 147 -9.66 -17.35 16.26
N ASP A 148 -10.39 -17.04 15.18
CA ASP A 148 -10.64 -17.98 14.09
C ASP A 148 -9.58 -17.83 12.99
N SER A 149 -8.33 -18.17 13.33
CA SER A 149 -7.20 -18.09 12.40
C SER A 149 -7.42 -18.95 11.16
N LYS A 150 -8.14 -20.08 11.27
CA LYS A 150 -8.35 -20.97 10.13
C LYS A 150 -9.24 -20.32 9.07
N ALA A 151 -10.38 -19.74 9.46
CA ALA A 151 -11.25 -19.06 8.51
C ALA A 151 -10.59 -17.83 7.92
N TRP A 152 -9.90 -17.04 8.75
CA TRP A 152 -9.17 -15.87 8.29
C TRP A 152 -8.09 -16.22 7.25
N GLN A 153 -7.27 -17.25 7.52
CA GLN A 153 -6.21 -17.67 6.59
C GLN A 153 -6.79 -18.20 5.27
N ALA A 154 -7.95 -18.86 5.30
CA ALA A 154 -8.62 -19.29 4.08
C ALA A 154 -9.07 -18.08 3.22
N ASP A 155 -9.63 -17.05 3.85
CA ASP A 155 -10.02 -15.82 3.14
C ASP A 155 -8.79 -15.03 2.66
N ARG A 156 -7.72 -14.93 3.45
CA ARG A 156 -6.45 -14.30 3.03
C ARG A 156 -5.83 -15.02 1.84
N GLN A 157 -5.81 -16.36 1.86
CA GLN A 157 -5.30 -17.13 0.74
C GLN A 157 -6.17 -16.90 -0.51
N ALA A 158 -7.49 -16.86 -0.37
CA ALA A 158 -8.40 -16.59 -1.49
C ALA A 158 -8.22 -15.18 -2.05
N GLN A 159 -8.01 -14.16 -1.20
CA GLN A 159 -7.70 -12.79 -1.62
C GLN A 159 -6.38 -12.72 -2.40
N ARG A 160 -5.33 -13.38 -1.89
CA ARG A 160 -4.00 -13.36 -2.49
C ARG A 160 -3.90 -14.15 -3.78
N THR A 161 -4.74 -15.17 -3.96
CA THR A 161 -4.66 -16.05 -5.13
C THR A 161 -5.21 -15.33 -6.37
N PRO A 162 -4.37 -15.03 -7.38
CA PRO A 162 -4.83 -14.34 -8.58
C PRO A 162 -5.80 -15.21 -9.37
N ARG A 163 -6.83 -14.60 -9.96
CA ARG A 163 -7.78 -15.30 -10.85
C ARG A 163 -7.09 -15.83 -12.12
N ALA A 164 -6.10 -15.08 -12.60
CA ALA A 164 -5.26 -15.42 -13.72
C ALA A 164 -3.81 -15.11 -13.32
N PRO A 165 -3.03 -16.12 -12.89
CA PRO A 165 -1.62 -15.95 -12.59
C PRO A 165 -0.84 -15.45 -13.82
N LEU A 166 0.05 -14.49 -13.62
CA LEU A 166 0.92 -13.99 -14.69
C LEU A 166 2.07 -14.96 -14.97
N ASP A 167 2.36 -15.16 -16.26
CA ASP A 167 3.59 -15.80 -16.74
C ASP A 167 4.52 -14.71 -17.28
N CYS A 168 5.16 -13.97 -16.38
CA CYS A 168 6.01 -12.82 -16.72
C CYS A 168 7.12 -13.20 -17.71
N ALA A 169 7.70 -14.40 -17.58
CA ALA A 169 8.77 -14.90 -18.44
C ALA A 169 8.29 -15.12 -19.89
N GLY A 170 7.06 -15.61 -20.07
CA GLY A 170 6.44 -15.82 -21.38
C GLY A 170 5.88 -14.55 -22.04
N MET A 171 5.82 -13.43 -21.32
CA MET A 171 5.23 -12.19 -21.82
C MET A 171 6.19 -11.37 -22.68
N SER A 172 5.64 -10.71 -23.70
CA SER A 172 6.35 -9.63 -24.41
C SER A 172 6.49 -8.40 -23.52
N VAL A 173 7.52 -7.58 -23.75
CA VAL A 173 7.75 -6.34 -22.99
C VAL A 173 6.52 -5.42 -22.95
N PRO A 174 5.81 -5.15 -24.06
CA PRO A 174 4.56 -4.36 -24.03
C PRO A 174 3.44 -4.99 -23.19
N ALA A 175 3.33 -6.31 -23.18
CA ALA A 175 2.35 -7.00 -22.35
C ALA A 175 2.72 -6.91 -20.87
N LEU A 176 4.01 -7.06 -20.55
CA LEU A 176 4.53 -6.95 -19.19
C LEU A 176 4.37 -5.53 -18.65
N ALA A 177 4.64 -4.50 -19.46
CA ALA A 177 4.43 -3.10 -19.10
C ALA A 177 2.96 -2.81 -18.73
N ARG A 178 2.00 -3.33 -19.50
CA ARG A 178 0.57 -3.19 -19.18
C ARG A 178 0.19 -3.91 -17.89
N ALA A 179 0.70 -5.12 -17.68
CA ALA A 179 0.46 -5.86 -16.45
C ALA A 179 1.08 -5.15 -15.24
N TRP A 180 2.28 -4.59 -15.39
CA TRP A 180 2.93 -3.75 -14.38
C TRP A 180 2.04 -2.59 -13.97
N VAL A 181 1.60 -1.80 -14.95
CA VAL A 181 0.71 -0.65 -14.69
C VAL A 181 -0.58 -1.10 -14.01
N GLU A 182 -1.19 -2.19 -14.45
CA GLU A 182 -2.40 -2.72 -13.82
C GLU A 182 -2.17 -3.11 -12.36
N GLN A 183 -1.16 -3.95 -12.07
CA GLN A 183 -0.92 -4.46 -10.72
C GLN A 183 -0.50 -3.35 -9.76
N TYR A 184 0.39 -2.45 -10.18
CA TYR A 184 0.84 -1.34 -9.35
C TYR A 184 -0.22 -0.24 -9.19
N SER A 185 -1.24 -0.17 -10.06
CA SER A 185 -2.36 0.77 -9.91
C SER A 185 -3.33 0.38 -8.79
N ARG A 186 -3.45 -0.91 -8.46
CA ARG A 186 -4.44 -1.42 -7.50
C ARG A 186 -4.23 -0.83 -6.10
N SER A 187 -5.32 -0.67 -5.34
CA SER A 187 -5.24 -0.34 -3.92
C SER A 187 -4.55 -1.47 -3.14
N GLU A 188 -3.98 -1.17 -1.98
CA GLU A 188 -3.37 -2.18 -1.08
C GLU A 188 -4.32 -3.36 -0.81
N ARG A 189 -5.62 -3.08 -0.73
CA ARG A 189 -6.70 -4.07 -0.53
C ARG A 189 -6.84 -5.05 -1.70
N ASP A 190 -6.65 -4.58 -2.93
CA ASP A 190 -6.94 -5.32 -4.16
C ASP A 190 -5.71 -5.97 -4.80
N GLN A 191 -4.56 -5.84 -4.14
CA GLN A 191 -3.32 -6.51 -4.56
C GLN A 191 -3.40 -8.01 -4.28
N ASP A 192 -2.99 -8.79 -5.26
CA ASP A 192 -2.89 -10.25 -5.20
C ASP A 192 -1.43 -10.68 -5.51
N ASP A 193 -1.18 -11.99 -5.56
CA ASP A 193 0.17 -12.52 -5.76
C ASP A 193 0.76 -12.23 -7.15
N ASN A 194 -0.01 -11.68 -8.10
CA ASN A 194 0.56 -11.18 -9.35
C ASN A 194 1.49 -9.99 -9.14
N LEU A 195 1.24 -9.14 -8.12
CA LEU A 195 2.16 -8.05 -7.81
C LEU A 195 3.54 -8.61 -7.41
N PHE A 196 3.55 -9.63 -6.54
CA PHE A 196 4.79 -10.29 -6.13
C PHE A 196 5.47 -11.02 -7.29
N ALA A 197 4.70 -11.66 -8.18
CA ALA A 197 5.25 -12.29 -9.39
C ALA A 197 5.95 -11.28 -10.32
N ILE A 198 5.43 -10.05 -10.43
CA ILE A 198 6.10 -8.97 -11.17
C ILE A 198 7.38 -8.55 -10.44
N MET A 199 7.30 -8.25 -9.14
CA MET A 199 8.46 -7.82 -8.34
C MET A 199 9.60 -8.84 -8.35
N ASP A 200 9.28 -10.13 -8.25
CA ASP A 200 10.26 -11.20 -8.32
C ASP A 200 10.91 -11.26 -9.71
N PHE A 201 10.11 -11.15 -10.77
CA PHE A 201 10.63 -11.14 -12.13
C PHE A 201 11.49 -9.91 -12.43
N GLU A 202 11.14 -8.73 -11.90
CA GLU A 202 11.96 -7.51 -12.01
C GLU A 202 13.34 -7.70 -11.39
N ARG A 203 13.38 -8.31 -10.21
CA ARG A 203 14.63 -8.64 -9.52
C ARG A 203 15.46 -9.65 -10.33
N ASP A 204 14.83 -10.69 -10.87
CA ASP A 204 15.51 -11.66 -11.74
C ASP A 204 16.07 -10.97 -13.00
N LEU A 205 15.31 -10.08 -13.64
CA LEU A 205 15.81 -9.31 -14.78
C LEU A 205 17.00 -8.42 -14.42
N CYS A 206 17.01 -7.83 -13.23
CA CYS A 206 18.12 -6.99 -12.79
C CYS A 206 19.45 -7.79 -12.76
N GLU A 207 19.41 -9.07 -12.42
CA GLU A 207 20.59 -9.94 -12.36
C GLU A 207 20.91 -10.59 -13.71
N ASP A 208 19.88 -11.10 -14.42
CA ASP A 208 20.05 -11.96 -15.59
C ASP A 208 20.03 -11.20 -16.93
N ASP A 209 19.20 -10.16 -17.05
CA ASP A 209 18.99 -9.40 -18.29
C ASP A 209 18.62 -7.93 -18.00
N PRO A 210 19.57 -7.13 -17.48
CA PRO A 210 19.31 -5.74 -17.10
C PRO A 210 18.94 -4.88 -18.31
N ASP A 211 19.34 -5.29 -19.51
CA ASP A 211 18.96 -4.63 -20.76
C ASP A 211 17.45 -4.76 -21.03
N LYS A 212 16.86 -5.92 -20.79
CA LYS A 212 15.41 -6.12 -20.89
C LYS A 212 14.65 -5.38 -19.79
N LEU A 213 15.22 -5.22 -18.60
CA LEU A 213 14.62 -4.38 -17.55
C LEU A 213 14.56 -2.91 -17.99
N ILE A 214 15.61 -2.39 -18.63
CA ILE A 214 15.60 -1.03 -19.21
C ILE A 214 14.54 -0.92 -20.32
N ASP A 215 14.39 -1.92 -21.19
CA ASP A 215 13.32 -1.95 -22.20
C ASP A 215 11.93 -1.88 -21.55
N LEU A 216 11.72 -2.62 -20.46
CA LEU A 216 10.47 -2.60 -19.71
C LEU A 216 10.18 -1.22 -19.11
N ILE A 217 11.18 -0.58 -18.49
CA ILE A 217 11.03 0.76 -17.91
C ILE A 217 10.64 1.78 -18.99
N LEU A 218 11.29 1.73 -20.14
CA LEU A 218 10.97 2.61 -21.28
C LEU A 218 9.54 2.36 -21.78
N GLU A 219 9.13 1.11 -21.94
CA GLU A 219 7.78 0.75 -22.40
C GLU A 219 6.69 1.16 -21.39
N ILE A 220 6.93 1.02 -20.08
CA ILE A 220 6.02 1.53 -19.04
C ILE A 220 5.90 3.05 -19.16
N LEU A 221 7.02 3.74 -19.34
CA LEU A 221 7.04 5.19 -19.45
C LEU A 221 6.27 5.70 -20.67
N GLU A 222 6.25 4.96 -21.78
CA GLU A 222 5.45 5.30 -22.96
C GLU A 222 3.93 5.26 -22.68
N ILE A 223 3.46 4.37 -21.81
CA ILE A 223 2.03 4.16 -21.54
C ILE A 223 1.52 4.79 -20.25
N GLU A 224 2.40 5.22 -19.34
CA GLU A 224 2.03 5.74 -18.03
C GLU A 224 2.60 7.13 -17.78
N ALA A 225 1.79 8.01 -17.17
CA ALA A 225 2.16 9.39 -16.84
C ALA A 225 1.77 9.78 -15.40
N ASN A 226 1.13 8.90 -14.64
CA ASN A 226 0.72 9.16 -13.26
C ASN A 226 1.95 9.28 -12.35
N PRO A 227 2.14 10.41 -11.65
CA PRO A 227 3.35 10.65 -10.87
C PRO A 227 3.55 9.65 -9.71
N VAL A 228 2.47 9.12 -9.13
CA VAL A 228 2.55 8.12 -8.04
C VAL A 228 3.06 6.78 -8.56
N LEU A 229 2.70 6.38 -9.79
CA LEU A 229 3.24 5.17 -10.39
C LEU A 229 4.68 5.38 -10.87
N LEU A 230 4.98 6.55 -11.46
CA LEU A 230 6.33 6.87 -11.88
C LEU A 230 7.31 6.94 -10.70
N SER A 231 6.87 7.37 -9.51
CA SER A 231 7.74 7.31 -8.32
C SER A 231 8.09 5.87 -7.90
N LEU A 232 7.16 4.93 -8.09
CA LEU A 232 7.41 3.50 -7.81
C LEU A 232 8.37 2.89 -8.84
N LEU A 233 8.22 3.29 -10.11
CA LEU A 233 9.13 2.88 -11.19
C LEU A 233 10.55 3.40 -10.96
N ALA A 234 10.68 4.65 -10.47
CA ALA A 234 11.95 5.27 -10.15
C ALA A 234 12.64 4.63 -8.94
N ALA A 235 11.92 4.47 -7.82
CA ALA A 235 12.47 3.97 -6.55
C ALA A 235 12.66 2.44 -6.48
N GLY A 236 12.18 1.70 -7.50
CA GLY A 236 12.36 0.25 -7.60
C GLY A 236 13.14 -0.11 -8.86
N PRO A 237 12.47 -0.54 -9.95
CA PRO A 237 13.14 -1.08 -11.14
C PRO A 237 14.28 -0.22 -11.70
N LEU A 238 14.10 1.10 -11.77
CA LEU A 238 15.14 1.99 -12.30
C LEU A 238 16.32 2.14 -11.33
N GLU A 239 16.06 2.22 -10.02
CA GLU A 239 17.10 2.26 -9.00
C GLU A 239 17.95 0.99 -9.04
N ASP A 240 17.30 -0.16 -9.09
CA ASP A 240 17.97 -1.46 -9.02
C ASP A 240 18.82 -1.74 -10.27
N VAL A 241 18.34 -1.35 -11.46
CA VAL A 241 19.08 -1.61 -12.71
C VAL A 241 20.31 -0.71 -12.91
N ILE A 242 20.45 0.36 -12.12
CA ILE A 242 21.58 1.29 -12.22
C ILE A 242 22.85 0.64 -11.69
N SER A 243 23.80 0.39 -12.59
CA SER A 243 25.10 -0.19 -12.28
C SER A 243 26.18 0.32 -13.23
N ALA A 244 27.44 -0.02 -12.95
CA ALA A 244 28.55 0.26 -13.86
C ALA A 244 28.36 -0.42 -15.24
N ALA A 245 27.61 -1.53 -15.31
CA ALA A 245 27.37 -2.24 -16.57
C ALA A 245 26.29 -1.57 -17.44
N THR A 246 25.32 -0.88 -16.82
CA THR A 246 24.13 -0.34 -17.50
C THR A 246 24.18 1.18 -17.69
N ILE A 247 25.04 1.90 -16.96
CA ILE A 247 25.08 3.37 -16.95
C ILE A 247 25.27 3.99 -18.34
N ASP A 248 26.09 3.39 -19.22
CA ASP A 248 26.31 3.90 -20.57
C ASP A 248 25.03 3.87 -21.41
N ARG A 249 24.21 2.83 -21.23
CA ARG A 249 22.89 2.72 -21.85
C ARG A 249 21.93 3.75 -21.25
N ILE A 250 21.88 3.88 -19.93
CA ILE A 250 21.02 4.85 -19.24
C ILE A 250 21.31 6.27 -19.71
N GLU A 251 22.58 6.66 -19.80
CA GLU A 251 22.97 7.97 -20.34
C GLU A 251 22.51 8.19 -21.78
N ARG A 252 22.62 7.15 -22.62
CA ARG A 252 22.17 7.22 -24.01
C ARG A 252 20.67 7.44 -24.09
N GLU A 253 19.87 6.68 -23.34
CA GLU A 253 18.41 6.83 -23.33
C GLU A 253 17.98 8.18 -22.74
N ALA A 254 18.62 8.65 -21.66
CA ALA A 254 18.30 9.93 -21.03
C ALA A 254 18.63 11.15 -21.92
N ARG A 255 19.60 11.02 -22.84
CA ARG A 255 19.89 12.06 -23.85
C ARG A 255 18.80 12.16 -24.90
N SER A 256 18.17 11.04 -25.28
CA SER A 256 17.13 10.99 -26.32
C SER A 256 15.70 11.07 -25.80
N ASN A 257 15.47 10.78 -24.52
CA ASN A 257 14.14 10.75 -23.90
C ASN A 257 14.10 11.63 -22.64
N GLU A 258 13.46 12.79 -22.76
CA GLU A 258 13.29 13.74 -21.67
C GLU A 258 12.50 13.16 -20.49
N ARG A 259 11.45 12.38 -20.76
CA ARG A 259 10.66 11.74 -19.70
C ARG A 259 11.50 10.74 -18.91
N PHE A 260 12.39 10.01 -19.59
CA PHE A 260 13.29 9.06 -18.91
C PHE A 260 14.34 9.79 -18.07
N ARG A 261 14.83 10.94 -18.56
CA ARG A 261 15.71 11.82 -17.78
C ARG A 261 15.01 12.37 -16.54
N ASP A 262 13.74 12.78 -16.64
CA ASP A 262 12.96 13.27 -15.50
C ASP A 262 12.68 12.15 -14.48
N LEU A 263 12.47 10.91 -14.96
CA LEU A 263 12.28 9.74 -14.11
C LEU A 263 13.53 9.44 -13.26
N LEU A 264 14.74 9.62 -13.81
CA LEU A 264 16.01 9.50 -13.06
C LEU A 264 16.09 10.47 -11.87
N GLY A 265 15.33 11.57 -11.89
CA GLY A 265 15.25 12.53 -10.80
C GLY A 265 14.64 11.97 -9.51
N GLY A 266 13.87 10.88 -9.60
CA GLY A 266 13.24 10.20 -8.46
C GLY A 266 14.02 9.01 -7.89
N VAL A 267 15.22 8.73 -8.40
CA VAL A 267 16.05 7.57 -7.99
C VAL A 267 16.91 7.90 -6.76
N TRP A 268 17.00 6.98 -5.80
CA TRP A 268 17.80 7.12 -4.57
C TRP A 268 19.08 6.28 -4.59
N TYR A 269 20.07 6.71 -5.38
CA TYR A 269 21.34 5.99 -5.56
C TYR A 269 22.39 6.21 -4.45
N TYR A 270 22.00 6.27 -3.17
CA TYR A 270 22.95 6.56 -2.06
C TYR A 270 24.04 5.49 -1.90
N ARG A 271 23.77 4.25 -2.30
CA ARG A 271 24.72 3.11 -2.28
C ARG A 271 25.65 3.04 -3.49
N ALA A 272 25.40 3.84 -4.52
CA ALA A 272 26.24 3.88 -5.72
C ALA A 272 27.66 4.39 -5.40
N SER A 273 28.63 4.00 -6.23
CA SER A 273 29.98 4.54 -6.17
C SER A 273 29.98 6.04 -6.50
N ASP A 274 31.00 6.77 -6.03
CA ASP A 274 31.12 8.22 -6.29
C ASP A 274 31.18 8.54 -7.79
N GLU A 275 31.79 7.67 -8.58
CA GLU A 275 31.81 7.79 -10.04
C GLU A 275 30.40 7.69 -10.63
N LEU A 276 29.62 6.69 -10.22
CA LEU A 276 28.27 6.49 -10.73
C LEU A 276 27.34 7.64 -10.30
N LYS A 277 27.48 8.11 -9.07
CA LYS A 277 26.79 9.30 -8.55
C LYS A 277 27.07 10.54 -9.41
N ALA A 278 28.34 10.84 -9.69
CA ALA A 278 28.71 12.00 -10.50
C ALA A 278 28.13 11.95 -11.92
N ARG A 279 28.07 10.75 -12.51
CA ARG A 279 27.45 10.55 -13.84
C ARG A 279 25.94 10.77 -13.81
N LEU A 280 25.25 10.24 -12.80
CA LEU A 280 23.81 10.43 -12.63
C LEU A 280 23.46 11.90 -12.31
N ASP A 281 24.23 12.55 -11.44
CA ASP A 281 24.08 13.98 -11.12
C ASP A 281 24.18 14.86 -12.38
N ALA A 282 25.11 14.53 -13.28
CA ALA A 282 25.28 15.25 -14.55
C ALA A 282 24.10 15.07 -15.52
N LEU A 283 23.34 13.98 -15.41
CA LEU A 283 22.12 13.76 -16.21
C LEU A 283 20.90 14.47 -15.63
N VAL A 284 20.73 14.41 -14.30
CA VAL A 284 19.53 14.88 -13.60
C VAL A 284 19.57 16.41 -13.40
N GLY A 285 20.74 16.99 -13.15
CA GLY A 285 20.87 18.42 -12.87
C GLY A 285 19.99 18.86 -11.69
N GLU A 286 19.15 19.87 -11.89
CA GLU A 286 18.21 20.40 -10.88
C GLU A 286 16.88 19.62 -10.80
N SER A 287 16.63 18.63 -11.67
CA SER A 287 15.34 17.92 -11.79
C SER A 287 15.09 16.85 -10.70
N ARG A 288 15.59 17.04 -9.48
CA ARG A 288 15.33 16.12 -8.34
C ARG A 288 13.97 16.42 -7.72
N TRP A 289 13.21 15.38 -7.38
CA TRP A 289 11.93 15.50 -6.68
C TRP A 289 11.72 14.40 -5.65
#